data_AF-A0A4Q3C4Z1-F1
#
_entry.id   AF-A0A4Q3C4Z1-F1
#
_cell.length_a   1.000
_cell.length_b   1.000
_cell.length_c   1.000
_cell.angle_alpha   90.00
_cell.angle_beta   90.00
_cell.angle_gamma   90.00
#
_symmetry.space_group_name_H-M   'P 1'
#
loop_
_entity.id
_entity.type
_entity.pdbx_description
1 polymer ?
#
loop_
_entity_poly.entity_id
_entity_poly.type
_entity_poly.pdbx_seq_one_letter_code
_entity_poly.pdbx_strand_id
1 'polypeptide(L)'
;DAVLLERLSEAAGAPVGLMQLAIGAYDAMPVSVVTTAAHKWVETAHGSALDPRRFRANVLIESDHSQTDWAGKRIAFGPEDSSAGAELMITDGIPRCAMITIDPDTAVRDPSVLRTIAQQFGNAYGAYAAPAKKGLVQIGDVVRLLD
;
A
#
# COMPACT_ATOMS: atom_id res chain seq x y z
N ASP A 1 4.82 -13.06 22.31
CA ASP A 1 3.43 -13.52 22.41
C ASP A 1 3.40 -15.02 22.13
N ALA A 2 3.11 -15.85 23.13
CA ALA A 2 3.14 -17.30 22.99
C ALA A 2 1.96 -17.84 22.19
N VAL A 3 0.78 -17.23 22.34
CA VAL A 3 -0.45 -17.63 21.63
C VAL A 3 -0.32 -17.34 20.14
N LEU A 4 0.23 -16.17 19.78
CA LEU A 4 0.52 -15.85 18.38
C LEU A 4 1.53 -16.82 17.78
N LEU A 5 2.61 -17.14 18.51
CA LEU A 5 3.66 -18.04 18.04
C LEU A 5 3.13 -19.45 17.75
N GLU A 6 2.30 -19.99 18.64
CA GLU A 6 1.67 -21.30 18.49
C GLU A 6 0.79 -21.33 17.23
N ARG A 7 -0.13 -20.37 17.09
CA ARG A 7 -1.01 -20.26 15.92
C ARG A 7 -0.26 -20.17 14.60
N LEU A 8 0.84 -19.41 14.57
CA LEU A 8 1.68 -19.28 13.37
C LEU A 8 2.45 -20.57 13.05
N SER A 9 2.93 -21.28 14.07
CA SER A 9 3.62 -22.56 13.88
C SER A 9 2.66 -23.64 13.35
N GLU A 10 1.44 -23.70 13.87
CA GLU A 10 0.38 -24.57 13.36
C GLU A 10 0.03 -24.24 11.91
N ALA A 11 -0.20 -22.96 11.59
CA ALA A 11 -0.54 -22.53 10.24
C ALA A 11 0.60 -22.77 9.23
N ALA A 12 1.86 -22.66 9.67
CA ALA A 12 3.03 -22.95 8.83
C ALA A 12 3.31 -24.45 8.67
N GLY A 13 2.73 -25.31 9.51
CA GLY A 13 3.02 -26.74 9.55
C GLY A 13 4.43 -27.08 10.07
N ALA A 14 5.11 -26.13 10.70
CA ALA A 14 6.47 -26.28 11.22
C ALA A 14 6.75 -25.25 12.34
N PRO A 15 7.71 -25.52 13.25
CA PRO A 15 8.13 -24.52 14.23
C PRO A 15 8.64 -23.25 13.55
N VAL A 16 8.10 -22.10 13.94
CA VAL A 16 8.58 -20.78 13.51
C VAL A 16 9.09 -19.97 14.70
N GLY A 17 9.70 -18.82 14.44
CA GLY A 17 10.13 -17.86 15.47
C GLY A 17 9.48 -16.51 15.26
N LEU A 18 9.13 -15.82 16.35
CA LEU A 18 8.72 -14.42 16.31
C LEU A 18 9.93 -13.52 16.57
N MET A 19 10.15 -12.55 15.68
CA MET A 19 11.18 -11.53 15.83
C MET A 19 10.56 -10.15 15.71
N GLN A 20 10.92 -9.26 16.64
CA GLN A 20 10.56 -7.85 16.57
C GLN A 20 11.76 -7.06 16.03
N LEU A 21 11.56 -6.38 14.90
CA LEU A 21 12.58 -5.55 14.28
C LEU A 21 12.35 -4.09 14.67
N ALA A 22 13.41 -3.39 15.09
CA ALA A 22 13.32 -1.99 15.51
C ALA A 22 12.85 -1.05 14.40
N ILE A 23 13.13 -1.39 13.13
CA ILE A 23 12.79 -0.57 11.95
C ILE A 23 11.65 -1.17 11.10
N GLY A 24 11.07 -2.29 11.53
CA GLY A 24 10.08 -3.05 10.77
C GLY A 24 10.68 -3.95 9.68
N ALA A 25 9.79 -4.70 9.00
CA ALA A 25 10.10 -5.51 7.82
C ALA A 25 9.21 -5.04 6.66
N TYR A 26 9.84 -4.65 5.56
CA TYR A 26 9.20 -4.25 4.31
C TYR A 26 10.08 -4.68 3.13
N ASP A 27 9.49 -4.83 1.95
CA ASP A 27 10.20 -5.38 0.80
C ASP A 27 11.24 -4.39 0.23
N ALA A 28 10.85 -3.12 0.02
CA ALA A 28 11.71 -2.10 -0.58
C ALA A 28 11.68 -0.76 0.18
N MET A 29 10.50 -0.19 0.41
CA MET A 29 10.33 1.12 1.04
C MET A 29 9.27 1.07 2.16
N PRO A 30 9.38 1.95 3.18
CA PRO A 30 8.62 1.83 4.43
C PRO A 30 7.14 2.23 4.32
N VAL A 31 6.77 3.05 3.33
CA VAL A 31 5.38 3.52 3.14
C VAL A 31 4.97 3.34 1.69
N SER A 32 3.71 2.98 1.48
CA SER A 32 3.07 2.84 0.17
C SER A 32 1.72 3.56 0.15
N VAL A 33 1.48 4.27 -0.94
CA VAL A 33 0.28 5.09 -1.17
C VAL A 33 -0.46 4.58 -2.40
N VAL A 34 -1.78 4.55 -2.31
CA VAL A 34 -2.70 4.25 -3.41
C VAL A 34 -3.83 5.28 -3.38
N THR A 35 -4.36 5.68 -4.53
CA THR A 35 -5.58 6.49 -4.61
C THR A 35 -6.80 5.66 -5.01
N THR A 36 -7.99 6.14 -4.63
CA THR A 36 -9.26 5.55 -5.04
C THR A 36 -9.47 5.58 -6.56
N ALA A 37 -9.06 6.65 -7.26
CA ALA A 37 -9.09 6.69 -8.73
C ALA A 37 -8.22 5.59 -9.37
N ALA A 38 -6.95 5.47 -8.95
CA ALA A 38 -6.08 4.43 -9.50
C ALA A 38 -6.62 3.03 -9.22
N HIS A 39 -7.21 2.80 -8.05
CA HIS A 39 -7.87 1.54 -7.71
C HIS A 39 -9.04 1.24 -8.65
N LYS A 40 -9.94 2.20 -8.85
CA LYS A 40 -11.09 2.07 -9.75
C LYS A 40 -10.66 1.79 -11.20
N TRP A 41 -9.57 2.38 -11.66
CA TRP A 41 -9.03 2.08 -13.00
C TRP A 41 -8.53 0.64 -13.12
N VAL A 42 -7.86 0.12 -12.08
CA VAL A 42 -7.44 -1.28 -12.04
C VAL A 42 -8.65 -2.22 -12.04
N GLU A 43 -9.68 -1.96 -11.24
CA GLU A 43 -10.91 -2.75 -11.25
C GLU A 43 -11.60 -2.72 -12.62
N THR A 44 -11.66 -1.55 -13.24
CA THR A 44 -12.24 -1.38 -14.59
C THR A 44 -11.48 -2.19 -15.63
N ALA A 45 -10.15 -2.13 -15.62
CA ALA A 45 -9.30 -2.88 -16.53
C ALA A 45 -9.31 -4.40 -16.25
N HIS A 46 -9.51 -4.79 -15.00
CA HIS A 46 -9.63 -6.19 -14.60
C HIS A 46 -11.01 -6.77 -14.97
N GLY A 47 -12.05 -5.94 -14.96
CA GLY A 47 -13.43 -6.31 -15.28
C GLY A 47 -14.25 -6.74 -14.06
N SER A 48 -13.73 -6.61 -12.85
CA SER A 48 -14.44 -6.91 -11.60
C SER A 48 -13.84 -6.11 -10.43
N ALA A 49 -14.60 -6.05 -9.32
CA ALA A 49 -14.11 -5.41 -8.10
C ALA A 49 -12.96 -6.21 -7.49
N LEU A 50 -11.97 -5.51 -6.94
CA LEU A 50 -10.78 -6.11 -6.34
C LEU A 50 -10.58 -5.59 -4.93
N ASP A 51 -10.39 -6.48 -3.97
CA ASP A 51 -10.13 -6.05 -2.60
C ASP A 51 -8.78 -5.29 -2.51
N PRO A 52 -8.77 -4.03 -2.01
CA PRO A 52 -7.56 -3.22 -1.93
C PRO A 52 -6.47 -3.84 -1.03
N ARG A 53 -6.85 -4.72 -0.07
CA ARG A 53 -5.91 -5.44 0.81
C ARG A 53 -4.95 -6.34 0.03
N ARG A 54 -5.31 -6.78 -1.18
CA ARG A 54 -4.42 -7.52 -2.10
C ARG A 54 -3.12 -6.77 -2.38
N PHE A 55 -3.18 -5.44 -2.41
CA PHE A 55 -2.04 -4.58 -2.75
C PHE A 55 -1.23 -4.12 -1.54
N ARG A 56 -1.68 -4.42 -0.33
CA ARG A 56 -0.95 -4.20 0.94
C ARG A 56 -0.45 -2.76 1.11
N ALA A 57 -1.21 -1.79 0.61
CA ALA A 57 -0.89 -0.38 0.74
C ALA A 57 -1.02 0.08 2.20
N ASN A 58 -0.18 1.01 2.64
CA ASN A 58 -0.28 1.59 3.99
C ASN A 58 -1.35 2.69 4.04
N VAL A 59 -1.44 3.50 2.99
CA VAL A 59 -2.37 4.64 2.92
C VAL A 59 -3.19 4.56 1.62
N LEU A 60 -4.50 4.58 1.77
CA LEU A 60 -5.46 4.77 0.67
C LEU A 60 -5.98 6.21 0.75
N ILE A 61 -5.84 6.97 -0.33
CA ILE A 61 -6.20 8.39 -0.40
C ILE A 61 -7.38 8.55 -1.35
N GLU A 62 -8.44 9.21 -0.89
CA GLU A 62 -9.54 9.59 -1.77
C GLU A 62 -9.08 10.69 -2.72
N SER A 63 -9.09 10.42 -4.03
CA SER A 63 -8.70 11.37 -5.06
C SER A 63 -9.20 10.92 -6.43
N ASP A 64 -9.48 11.89 -7.30
CA ASP A 64 -9.73 11.67 -8.73
C ASP A 64 -8.43 11.50 -9.55
N HIS A 65 -7.27 11.73 -8.93
CA HIS A 65 -5.96 11.60 -9.54
C HIS A 65 -5.29 10.27 -9.17
N SER A 66 -4.34 9.82 -10.00
CA SER A 66 -3.49 8.70 -9.64
C SER A 66 -2.34 9.18 -8.77
N GLN A 67 -1.95 8.37 -7.77
CA GLN A 67 -0.73 8.64 -7.01
C GLN A 67 0.53 8.78 -7.89
N THR A 68 0.53 8.25 -9.12
CA THR A 68 1.64 8.41 -10.08
C THR A 68 1.87 9.85 -10.48
N ASP A 69 0.82 10.67 -10.47
CA ASP A 69 0.88 12.09 -10.84
C ASP A 69 1.62 12.91 -9.77
N TRP A 70 1.86 12.31 -8.60
CA TRP A 70 2.53 12.92 -7.47
C TRP A 70 3.99 12.50 -7.33
N ALA A 71 4.52 11.66 -8.23
CA ALA A 71 5.91 11.21 -8.18
C ALA A 71 6.88 12.40 -8.15
N GLY A 72 7.83 12.36 -7.20
CA GLY A 72 8.78 13.45 -6.94
C GLY A 72 8.23 14.63 -6.16
N LYS A 73 6.96 14.59 -5.75
CA LYS A 73 6.30 15.63 -4.94
C LYS A 73 6.11 15.17 -3.50
N ARG A 74 5.88 16.13 -2.61
CA ARG A 74 5.49 15.87 -1.23
C ARG A 74 3.98 15.94 -1.08
N ILE A 75 3.45 15.12 -0.19
CA ILE A 75 2.09 15.26 0.33
C ILE A 75 2.13 15.52 1.82
N ALA A 76 1.19 16.33 2.31
CA ALA A 76 0.97 16.59 3.73
C ALA A 76 -0.41 16.09 4.16
N PHE A 77 -0.48 15.57 5.38
CA PHE A 77 -1.72 15.15 6.02
C PHE A 77 -2.23 16.22 6.99
N GLY A 78 -3.52 16.52 6.93
CA GLY A 78 -4.18 17.49 7.80
C GLY A 78 -4.19 18.92 7.24
N PRO A 79 -4.79 19.87 7.99
CA PRO A 79 -4.99 21.24 7.53
C PRO A 79 -3.68 22.02 7.38
N GLU A 80 -3.75 23.16 6.68
CA GLU A 80 -2.57 23.96 6.31
C GLU A 80 -1.78 24.53 7.48
N ASP A 81 -2.48 24.90 8.53
CA ASP A 81 -1.93 25.39 9.79
C ASP A 81 -1.44 24.26 10.72
N SER A 82 -1.61 22.99 10.34
CA SER A 82 -1.18 21.87 11.18
C SER A 82 0.34 21.70 11.17
N SER A 83 0.97 22.03 12.29
CA SER A 83 2.36 21.66 12.54
C SER A 83 2.54 20.17 12.89
N ALA A 84 1.44 19.48 13.27
CA ALA A 84 1.46 18.10 13.75
C ALA A 84 1.32 17.04 12.64
N GLY A 85 0.89 17.43 11.45
CA GLY A 85 0.71 16.52 10.31
C GLY A 85 2.01 15.92 9.80
N ALA A 86 1.95 14.64 9.40
CA ALA A 86 3.05 13.98 8.71
C ALA A 86 3.16 14.49 7.26
N GLU A 87 4.34 14.33 6.69
CA GLU A 87 4.55 14.56 5.26
C GLU A 87 5.33 13.41 4.65
N LEU A 88 4.95 13.03 3.43
CA LEU A 88 5.56 11.95 2.67
C LEU A 88 6.08 12.48 1.34
N MET A 89 7.30 12.09 0.98
CA MET A 89 7.83 12.24 -0.37
C MET A 89 7.37 11.04 -1.20
N ILE A 90 6.62 11.28 -2.27
CA ILE A 90 6.21 10.24 -3.22
C ILE A 90 7.37 9.97 -4.19
N THR A 91 7.69 8.71 -4.39
CA THR A 91 8.85 8.26 -5.18
C THR A 91 8.37 7.42 -6.37
N ASP A 92 8.89 6.21 -6.54
CA ASP A 92 8.63 5.35 -7.68
C ASP A 92 7.31 4.58 -7.54
N GLY A 93 6.74 4.18 -8.69
CA GLY A 93 5.64 3.22 -8.73
C GLY A 93 6.06 1.86 -8.16
N ILE A 94 5.13 1.16 -7.52
CA ILE A 94 5.42 -0.13 -6.86
C ILE A 94 5.29 -1.27 -7.89
N PRO A 95 6.39 -1.97 -8.25
CA PRO A 95 6.32 -3.17 -9.08
C PRO A 95 5.53 -4.24 -8.34
N ARG A 96 4.58 -4.88 -9.03
CA ARG A 96 3.75 -5.91 -8.41
C ARG A 96 4.28 -7.31 -8.71
N CYS A 97 4.14 -8.17 -7.70
CA CYS A 97 4.58 -9.56 -7.72
C CYS A 97 3.40 -10.50 -7.43
N ALA A 98 3.65 -11.81 -7.38
CA ALA A 98 2.63 -12.83 -7.17
C ALA A 98 1.79 -12.64 -5.89
N MET A 99 2.25 -11.85 -4.91
CA MET A 99 1.50 -11.59 -3.67
C MET A 99 0.12 -10.98 -3.92
N ILE A 100 -0.05 -10.14 -4.95
CA ILE A 100 -1.35 -9.51 -5.23
C ILE A 100 -2.40 -10.48 -5.79
N THR A 101 -1.99 -11.70 -6.15
CA THR A 101 -2.88 -12.76 -6.63
C THR A 101 -3.66 -13.40 -5.49
N ILE A 102 -3.21 -13.26 -4.24
CA ILE A 102 -3.79 -13.96 -3.10
C ILE A 102 -5.01 -13.20 -2.60
N ASP A 103 -6.15 -13.87 -2.53
CA ASP A 103 -7.34 -13.35 -1.88
C ASP A 103 -7.13 -13.21 -0.37
N PRO A 104 -7.40 -12.03 0.22
CA PRO A 104 -7.05 -11.77 1.62
C PRO A 104 -7.89 -12.57 2.63
N ASP A 105 -9.09 -13.02 2.25
CA ASP A 105 -9.97 -13.75 3.17
C ASP A 105 -9.86 -15.27 2.97
N THR A 106 -9.72 -15.73 1.72
CA THR A 106 -9.76 -17.15 1.36
C THR A 106 -8.39 -17.76 1.06
N ALA A 107 -7.35 -16.94 0.89
CA ALA A 107 -6.02 -17.34 0.41
C ALA A 107 -5.98 -17.99 -0.98
N VAL A 108 -7.10 -18.02 -1.71
CA VAL A 108 -7.16 -18.52 -3.09
C VAL A 108 -6.38 -17.59 -4.01
N ARG A 109 -5.58 -18.17 -4.90
CA ARG A 109 -4.77 -17.41 -5.86
C ARG A 109 -5.56 -17.16 -7.14
N ASP A 110 -5.56 -15.90 -7.55
CA ASP A 110 -6.03 -15.44 -8.86
C ASP A 110 -4.88 -14.76 -9.62
N PRO A 111 -4.16 -15.50 -10.49
CA PRO A 111 -3.08 -14.94 -11.30
C PRO A 111 -3.52 -13.87 -12.30
N SER A 112 -4.82 -13.76 -12.59
CA SER A 112 -5.32 -12.79 -13.57
C SER A 112 -5.19 -11.34 -13.06
N VAL A 113 -5.23 -11.12 -11.73
CA VAL A 113 -4.97 -9.81 -11.12
C VAL A 113 -3.59 -9.27 -11.50
N LEU A 114 -2.53 -10.07 -11.30
CA LEU A 114 -1.17 -9.67 -11.67
C LEU A 114 -1.03 -9.52 -13.19
N ARG A 115 -1.71 -10.36 -13.98
CA ARG A 115 -1.71 -10.26 -15.45
C ARG A 115 -2.30 -8.93 -15.92
N THR A 116 -3.41 -8.49 -15.33
CA THR A 116 -4.02 -7.18 -15.61
C THR A 116 -3.02 -6.06 -15.32
N ILE A 117 -2.40 -6.05 -14.13
CA ILE A 117 -1.42 -5.02 -13.75
C ILE A 117 -0.21 -5.01 -14.70
N ALA A 118 0.32 -6.18 -15.04
CA ALA A 118 1.45 -6.31 -15.95
C ALA A 118 1.15 -5.78 -17.35
N GLN A 119 -0.02 -6.08 -17.89
CA GLN A 119 -0.38 -5.76 -19.27
C GLN A 119 -0.90 -4.33 -19.44
N GLN A 120 -1.66 -3.81 -18.47
CA GLN A 120 -2.40 -2.55 -18.60
C GLN A 120 -1.74 -1.38 -17.85
N PHE A 121 -0.87 -1.67 -16.86
CA PHE A 121 -0.28 -0.66 -15.97
C PHE A 121 1.25 -0.77 -15.87
N GLY A 122 1.91 -1.39 -16.86
CA GLY A 122 3.37 -1.51 -16.89
C GLY A 122 3.95 -2.28 -15.71
N ASN A 123 3.19 -3.23 -15.15
CA ASN A 123 3.52 -3.99 -13.95
C ASN A 123 3.70 -3.15 -12.67
N ALA A 124 3.12 -1.95 -12.62
CA ALA A 124 3.18 -1.06 -11.46
C ALA A 124 1.77 -0.67 -10.99
N TYR A 125 1.58 -0.57 -9.67
CA TYR A 125 0.36 -0.06 -9.07
C TYR A 125 0.64 0.50 -7.68
N GLY A 126 0.10 1.66 -7.30
CA GLY A 126 0.53 2.37 -6.09
C GLY A 126 1.91 3.01 -6.24
N ALA A 127 2.30 3.81 -5.27
CA ALA A 127 3.59 4.51 -5.22
C ALA A 127 4.28 4.27 -3.88
N TYR A 128 5.60 4.09 -3.90
CA TYR A 128 6.41 4.14 -2.70
C TYR A 128 6.50 5.55 -2.18
N ALA A 129 6.58 5.69 -0.86
CA ALA A 129 6.77 6.95 -0.20
C ALA A 129 7.79 6.86 0.94
N ALA A 130 8.51 7.96 1.16
CA ALA A 130 9.44 8.10 2.27
C ALA A 130 8.95 9.20 3.23
N PRO A 131 9.08 9.02 4.55
CA PRO A 131 8.80 10.08 5.51
C PRO A 131 9.68 11.31 5.25
N ALA A 132 9.05 12.44 4.90
CA ALA A 132 9.71 13.74 4.75
C ALA A 132 9.65 14.55 6.04
N LYS A 133 8.55 14.42 6.79
CA LYS A 133 8.35 15.01 8.11
C LYS A 133 7.57 14.04 8.99
N LYS A 134 8.04 13.82 10.23
CA LYS A 134 7.31 13.04 11.23
C LYS A 134 6.08 13.82 11.70
N GLY A 135 4.98 13.11 11.86
CA GLY A 135 3.73 13.67 12.36
C GLY A 135 2.66 12.60 12.47
N LEU A 136 1.45 13.03 12.80
CA LEU A 136 0.29 12.17 12.87
C LEU A 136 -0.41 12.09 11.51
N VAL A 137 -1.04 10.94 11.28
CA VAL A 137 -1.95 10.70 10.17
C VAL A 137 -3.21 10.09 10.75
N GLN A 138 -4.37 10.64 10.40
CA GLN A 138 -5.67 10.17 10.85
C GLN A 138 -6.59 9.88 9.65
N ILE A 139 -7.50 8.92 9.82
CA ILE A 139 -8.55 8.68 8.83
C ILE A 139 -9.39 9.96 8.72
N GLY A 140 -9.60 10.42 7.49
CA GLY A 140 -10.34 11.66 7.20
C GLY A 140 -9.46 12.91 7.11
N ASP A 141 -8.15 12.81 7.32
CA ASP A 141 -7.24 13.93 7.06
C ASP A 141 -7.30 14.38 5.60
N VAL A 142 -7.41 15.70 5.40
CA VAL A 142 -7.22 16.29 4.06
C VAL A 142 -5.77 16.05 3.63
N VAL A 143 -5.61 15.52 2.42
CA VAL A 143 -4.29 15.33 1.81
C VAL A 143 -4.03 16.48 0.86
N ARG A 144 -2.90 17.16 1.06
CA ARG A 144 -2.48 18.30 0.25
C ARG A 144 -1.20 17.98 -0.48
N LEU A 145 -1.17 18.24 -1.77
CA LEU A 145 0.05 18.19 -2.57
C LEU A 145 0.86 19.46 -2.27
N LEU A 146 2.14 19.29 -1.99
CA LEU A 146 3.09 20.38 -1.78
C LEU A 146 4.01 20.49 -2.99
N ASP A 147 4.41 21.71 -3.31
CA ASP A 147 5.36 22.02 -4.38
C ASP A 147 6.78 21.55 -4.07
#